data_AF-A0A9X8VEK7-F1
#
_entry.id   AF-A0A9X8VEK7-F1
#
_cell.length_a   1.000
_cell.length_b   1.000
_cell.length_c   1.000
_cell.angle_alpha   90.00
_cell.angle_beta   90.00
_cell.angle_gamma   90.00
#
_symmetry.space_group_name_H-M   'P 1'
#
loop_
_entity.id
_entity.type
_entity.pdbx_description
1 polymer ?
#
loop_
_entity_poly.entity_id
_entity_poly.type
_entity_poly.pdbx_seq_one_letter_code
_entity_poly.pdbx_strand_id
1 'polypeptide(L)'
;SGIDLTRRQHQKQVFGLTVPLITKADGTKFGKTEGGAVWLAPEKTSPYKFYQFWINTADADVYRFLKFFTFMSLEDINALEEEDKNSGKAPRAQYVLAEEVTGMVHGAEGLAAAKRITQSLFSGALHDMTEADFAQLAQDGMPTIKLDRDADLQQALVNAELVPSRGQARTMIGSNAVTINGEKQSDAEYRFSDSD
;
A
#
# COMPACT_ATOMS: atom_id res chain seq x y z
N SER A 1 -22.23 -23.96 -24.88
CA SER A 1 -21.70 -23.63 -23.53
C SER A 1 -21.23 -24.91 -22.84
N GLY A 2 -20.52 -24.82 -21.70
CA GLY A 2 -20.17 -26.01 -20.91
C GLY A 2 -21.38 -26.80 -20.39
N ILE A 3 -22.48 -26.10 -20.09
CA ILE A 3 -23.77 -26.70 -19.68
C ILE A 3 -24.33 -27.57 -20.81
N ASP A 4 -24.38 -27.05 -22.04
CA ASP A 4 -24.87 -27.80 -23.20
C ASP A 4 -24.02 -29.03 -23.51
N LEU A 5 -22.69 -28.89 -23.40
CA LEU A 5 -21.76 -29.98 -23.67
C LEU A 5 -21.93 -31.11 -22.66
N THR A 6 -22.06 -30.78 -21.37
CA THR A 6 -22.29 -31.76 -20.29
C THR A 6 -23.59 -32.52 -20.49
N ARG A 7 -24.67 -31.81 -20.88
CA ARG A 7 -25.95 -32.44 -21.20
C ARG A 7 -25.83 -33.41 -22.39
N ARG A 8 -25.08 -33.06 -23.44
CA ARG A 8 -24.91 -33.89 -24.63
C ARG A 8 -24.06 -35.14 -24.37
N GLN A 9 -22.93 -34.97 -23.69
CA GLN A 9 -21.94 -36.03 -23.50
C GLN A 9 -22.26 -36.96 -22.33
N HIS A 10 -22.79 -36.41 -21.24
CA HIS A 10 -22.95 -37.12 -19.97
C HIS A 10 -24.41 -37.24 -19.52
N GLN A 11 -25.36 -36.67 -20.28
CA GLN A 11 -26.79 -36.69 -19.97
C GLN A 11 -27.11 -36.19 -18.53
N LYS A 12 -26.31 -35.26 -18.00
CA LYS A 12 -26.49 -34.65 -16.67
C LYS A 12 -26.85 -33.17 -16.76
N GLN A 13 -27.70 -32.73 -15.83
CA GLN A 13 -28.00 -31.31 -15.61
C GLN A 13 -26.93 -30.68 -14.70
N VAL A 14 -26.45 -29.51 -15.11
CA VAL A 14 -25.49 -28.68 -14.36
C VAL A 14 -25.90 -27.21 -14.44
N PHE A 15 -25.38 -26.39 -13.54
CA PHE A 15 -25.69 -24.96 -13.44
C PHE A 15 -24.44 -24.11 -13.59
N GLY A 16 -24.63 -22.85 -13.95
CA GLY A 16 -23.58 -21.83 -13.95
C GLY A 16 -24.03 -20.66 -13.11
N LEU A 17 -23.11 -20.14 -12.30
CA LEU A 17 -23.28 -18.91 -11.53
C LEU A 17 -22.10 -18.00 -11.85
N THR A 18 -22.39 -16.74 -12.12
CA THR A 18 -21.38 -15.71 -12.38
C THR A 18 -21.42 -14.66 -11.28
N VAL A 19 -20.24 -14.16 -10.91
CA VAL A 19 -20.09 -13.03 -9.99
C VAL A 19 -19.93 -11.73 -10.79
N PRO A 20 -20.33 -10.58 -10.23
CA PRO A 20 -20.17 -9.29 -10.91
C PRO A 20 -18.69 -8.97 -11.15
N LEU A 21 -18.40 -8.30 -12.26
CA LEU A 21 -17.08 -7.72 -12.47
C LEU A 21 -16.91 -6.53 -11.52
N ILE A 22 -15.82 -6.51 -10.77
CA ILE A 22 -15.56 -5.44 -9.82
C ILE A 22 -15.13 -4.17 -10.57
N THR A 23 -15.89 -3.10 -10.38
CA THR A 23 -15.60 -1.74 -10.83
C THR A 23 -15.46 -0.83 -9.62
N LYS A 24 -14.75 0.30 -9.76
CA LYS A 24 -14.76 1.38 -8.76
C LYS A 24 -15.92 2.34 -9.02
N ALA A 25 -16.35 3.07 -8.00
CA ALA A 25 -17.43 4.07 -8.12
C ALA A 25 -17.08 5.20 -9.10
N ASP A 26 -15.79 5.49 -9.28
CA ASP A 26 -15.26 6.48 -10.24
C ASP A 26 -15.24 5.99 -11.71
N GLY A 27 -15.70 4.76 -11.98
CA GLY A 27 -15.73 4.17 -13.32
C GLY A 27 -14.40 3.56 -13.79
N THR A 28 -13.34 3.66 -12.99
CA THR A 28 -12.06 3.02 -13.30
C THR A 28 -12.11 1.50 -13.02
N LYS A 29 -11.24 0.75 -13.71
CA LYS A 29 -11.13 -0.69 -13.50
C LYS A 29 -10.50 -0.99 -12.15
N PHE A 30 -11.10 -1.91 -11.41
CA PHE A 30 -10.53 -2.45 -10.18
C PHE A 30 -9.17 -3.11 -10.45
N GLY A 31 -8.21 -2.89 -9.55
CA GLY A 31 -6.87 -3.49 -9.64
C GLY A 31 -5.94 -2.87 -10.69
N LYS A 32 -6.32 -1.76 -11.34
CA LYS A 32 -5.37 -0.91 -12.08
C LYS A 32 -4.88 0.21 -11.18
N THR A 33 -3.65 0.08 -10.71
CA THR A 33 -2.91 1.19 -10.09
C THR A 33 -2.09 1.92 -11.15
N GLU A 34 -1.58 3.11 -10.85
CA GLU A 34 -0.61 3.80 -11.72
C GLU A 34 0.62 2.92 -11.99
N GLY A 35 0.96 2.00 -11.08
CA GLY A 35 2.03 1.01 -11.21
C GLY A 35 1.64 -0.33 -11.85
N GLY A 36 0.41 -0.48 -12.37
CA GLY A 36 -0.07 -1.72 -13.00
C GLY A 36 -0.95 -2.59 -12.09
N ALA A 37 -0.88 -3.91 -12.29
CA ALA A 37 -1.72 -4.88 -11.58
C ALA A 37 -1.24 -5.09 -10.13
N VAL A 38 -2.20 -5.32 -9.22
CA VAL A 38 -1.93 -5.74 -7.83
C VAL A 38 -1.88 -7.26 -7.81
N TRP A 39 -0.68 -7.82 -7.63
CA TRP A 39 -0.46 -9.26 -7.63
C TRP A 39 -0.64 -9.85 -6.22
N LEU A 40 -1.03 -11.12 -6.14
CA LEU A 40 -1.05 -11.87 -4.88
C LEU A 40 0.34 -12.38 -4.47
N ALA A 41 1.25 -12.49 -5.44
CA ALA A 41 2.61 -13.00 -5.22
C ALA A 41 3.47 -11.88 -4.60
N PRO A 42 4.06 -12.08 -3.40
CA PRO A 42 4.79 -11.03 -2.67
C PRO A 42 6.00 -10.47 -3.44
N GLU A 43 6.62 -11.29 -4.30
CA GLU A 43 7.74 -10.92 -5.16
C GLU A 43 7.36 -10.00 -6.33
N LYS A 44 6.06 -9.84 -6.59
CA LYS A 44 5.53 -8.93 -7.63
C LYS A 44 4.79 -7.73 -7.05
N THR A 45 4.12 -7.90 -5.93
CA THR A 45 3.51 -6.82 -5.16
C THR A 45 3.80 -7.08 -3.70
N SER A 46 4.60 -6.23 -3.07
CA SER A 46 4.97 -6.44 -1.68
C SER A 46 3.73 -6.44 -0.77
N PRO A 47 3.75 -7.18 0.35
CA PRO A 47 2.69 -7.10 1.36
C PRO A 47 2.38 -5.65 1.78
N TYR A 48 3.39 -4.80 1.89
CA TYR A 48 3.21 -3.36 2.14
C TYR A 48 2.37 -2.68 1.05
N LYS A 49 2.76 -2.82 -0.22
CA LYS A 49 2.02 -2.19 -1.34
C LYS A 49 0.61 -2.76 -1.48
N PHE A 50 0.46 -4.07 -1.26
CA PHE A 50 -0.84 -4.73 -1.24
C PHE A 50 -1.74 -4.16 -0.16
N TYR A 51 -1.24 -4.01 1.06
CA TYR A 51 -1.96 -3.37 2.17
C TYR A 51 -2.33 -1.91 1.85
N GLN A 52 -1.38 -1.13 1.33
CA GLN A 52 -1.62 0.26 0.94
C GLN A 52 -2.66 0.40 -0.18
N PHE A 53 -2.74 -0.56 -1.11
CA PHE A 53 -3.80 -0.56 -2.13
C PHE A 53 -5.20 -0.58 -1.50
N TRP A 54 -5.40 -1.39 -0.45
CA TRP A 54 -6.68 -1.47 0.26
C TRP A 54 -6.94 -0.28 1.17
N ILE A 55 -5.92 0.25 1.84
CA ILE A 55 -6.02 1.48 2.63
C ILE A 55 -6.51 2.65 1.78
N ASN A 56 -6.06 2.74 0.53
CA ASN A 56 -6.44 3.80 -0.40
C ASN A 56 -7.78 3.56 -1.10
N THR A 57 -8.63 2.66 -0.58
CA THR A 57 -9.98 2.44 -1.11
C THR A 57 -10.87 3.66 -0.81
N ALA A 58 -11.60 4.12 -1.82
CA ALA A 58 -12.55 5.21 -1.67
C ALA A 58 -13.69 4.85 -0.71
N ASP A 59 -14.18 5.81 0.06
CA ASP A 59 -15.30 5.63 1.01
C ASP A 59 -16.55 5.03 0.34
N ALA A 60 -16.80 5.39 -0.92
CA ALA A 60 -17.93 4.88 -1.70
C ALA A 60 -17.82 3.38 -2.04
N ASP A 61 -16.61 2.82 -2.00
CA ASP A 61 -16.32 1.44 -2.41
C ASP A 61 -16.02 0.51 -1.23
N VAL A 62 -15.54 1.03 -0.11
CA VAL A 62 -14.95 0.22 0.99
C VAL A 62 -15.92 -0.81 1.57
N TYR A 63 -17.17 -0.45 1.86
CA TYR A 63 -18.16 -1.38 2.41
C TYR A 63 -18.62 -2.44 1.41
N ARG A 64 -18.64 -2.07 0.13
CA ARG A 64 -18.89 -3.02 -0.96
C ARG A 64 -17.72 -3.99 -1.10
N PHE A 65 -16.49 -3.50 -0.97
CA PHE A 65 -15.29 -4.34 -1.04
C PHE A 65 -15.17 -5.26 0.17
N LEU A 66 -15.55 -4.82 1.38
CA LEU A 66 -15.68 -5.71 2.53
C LEU A 66 -16.60 -6.90 2.21
N LYS A 67 -17.77 -6.64 1.61
CA LYS A 67 -18.73 -7.70 1.21
C LYS A 67 -18.20 -8.64 0.12
N PHE A 68 -17.28 -8.18 -0.75
CA PHE A 68 -16.73 -8.97 -1.85
C PHE A 68 -15.46 -9.76 -1.49
N PHE A 69 -14.62 -9.20 -0.62
CA PHE A 69 -13.24 -9.66 -0.44
C PHE A 69 -12.92 -10.13 0.97
N THR A 70 -13.85 -10.07 1.92
CA THR A 70 -13.64 -10.61 3.27
C THR A 70 -14.67 -11.70 3.58
N PHE A 71 -14.41 -12.43 4.67
CA PHE A 71 -15.34 -13.41 5.23
C PHE A 71 -16.15 -12.84 6.41
N MET A 72 -16.14 -11.52 6.58
CA MET A 72 -16.91 -10.86 7.64
C MET A 72 -18.42 -11.08 7.42
N SER A 73 -19.16 -11.15 8.53
CA SER A 73 -20.61 -11.22 8.46
C SER A 73 -21.21 -9.92 7.92
N LEU A 74 -22.38 -9.99 7.29
CA LEU A 74 -23.06 -8.78 6.82
C LEU A 74 -23.47 -7.89 8.00
N GLU A 75 -23.77 -8.50 9.14
CA GLU A 75 -24.06 -7.83 10.39
C GLU A 75 -22.86 -6.99 10.86
N ASP A 76 -21.65 -7.55 10.89
CA ASP A 76 -20.44 -6.84 11.30
C ASP A 76 -20.07 -5.71 10.32
N ILE A 77 -20.24 -5.95 9.01
CA ILE A 77 -19.97 -4.91 7.99
C ILE A 77 -20.96 -3.76 8.14
N ASN A 78 -22.25 -4.04 8.35
CA ASN A 78 -23.25 -2.99 8.53
C ASN A 78 -23.04 -2.22 9.85
N ALA A 79 -22.62 -2.90 10.93
CA ALA A 79 -22.28 -2.25 12.19
C ALA A 79 -21.09 -1.30 12.04
N LEU A 80 -20.04 -1.73 11.32
CA LEU A 80 -18.89 -0.90 10.98
C LEU A 80 -19.28 0.33 10.16
N GLU A 81 -20.14 0.16 9.17
CA GLU A 81 -20.64 1.27 8.33
C GLU A 81 -21.40 2.31 9.16
N GLU A 82 -22.24 1.87 10.08
CA GLU A 82 -22.98 2.78 10.97
C GLU A 82 -22.06 3.44 12.01
N GLU A 83 -21.06 2.75 12.53
CA GLU A 83 -20.06 3.35 13.43
C GLU A 83 -19.29 4.48 12.73
N ASP A 84 -18.77 4.22 11.53
CA ASP A 84 -18.00 5.19 10.76
C ASP A 84 -18.83 6.45 10.44
N LYS A 85 -20.09 6.27 10.02
CA LYS A 85 -21.03 7.39 9.77
C LYS A 85 -21.30 8.24 11.01
N ASN A 86 -21.41 7.61 12.18
CA ASN A 86 -21.79 8.29 13.42
C ASN A 86 -20.59 8.83 14.22
N SER A 87 -19.35 8.47 13.85
CA SER A 87 -18.14 8.79 14.60
C SER A 87 -17.72 10.27 14.54
N GLY A 88 -18.12 11.00 13.48
CA GLY A 88 -17.61 12.34 13.16
C GLY A 88 -16.10 12.37 12.82
N LYS A 89 -15.49 11.20 12.56
CA LYS A 89 -14.08 11.04 12.19
C LYS A 89 -13.97 10.46 10.78
N ALA A 90 -12.74 10.37 10.29
CA ALA A 90 -12.48 9.60 9.07
C ALA A 90 -12.87 8.12 9.27
N PRO A 91 -13.44 7.46 8.24
CA PRO A 91 -13.82 6.06 8.33
C PRO A 91 -12.64 5.14 8.67
N ARG A 92 -12.88 4.11 9.48
CA ARG A 92 -11.89 3.06 9.79
C ARG A 92 -12.05 1.82 8.90
N ALA A 93 -13.10 1.74 8.09
CA ALA A 93 -13.37 0.60 7.24
C ALA A 93 -12.22 0.23 6.28
N GLN A 94 -11.44 1.19 5.80
CA GLN A 94 -10.29 0.93 4.93
C GLN A 94 -9.19 0.14 5.65
N TYR A 95 -8.96 0.44 6.92
CA TYR A 95 -8.01 -0.30 7.75
C TYR A 95 -8.49 -1.73 7.97
N VAL A 96 -9.77 -1.91 8.29
CA VAL A 96 -10.36 -3.24 8.45
C VAL A 96 -10.24 -4.06 7.15
N LEU A 97 -10.58 -3.45 6.01
CA LEU A 97 -10.45 -4.09 4.70
C LEU A 97 -8.99 -4.49 4.40
N ALA A 98 -8.05 -3.57 4.64
CA ALA A 98 -6.63 -3.83 4.40
C ALA A 98 -6.09 -4.96 5.29
N GLU A 99 -6.48 -4.99 6.57
CA GLU A 99 -6.08 -6.02 7.52
C GLU A 99 -6.64 -7.39 7.14
N GLU A 100 -7.93 -7.50 6.85
CA GLU A 100 -8.60 -8.75 6.48
C GLU A 100 -7.99 -9.34 5.20
N VAL A 101 -7.88 -8.54 4.14
CA VAL A 101 -7.44 -9.07 2.85
C VAL A 101 -5.93 -9.34 2.85
N THR A 102 -5.12 -8.50 3.49
CA THR A 102 -3.67 -8.74 3.59
C THR A 102 -3.38 -9.95 4.47
N GLY A 103 -4.08 -10.09 5.61
CA GLY A 103 -3.95 -11.26 6.48
C GLY A 103 -4.36 -12.56 5.77
N MET A 104 -5.39 -12.51 4.93
CA MET A 104 -5.84 -13.65 4.13
C MET A 104 -4.82 -14.07 3.07
N VAL A 105 -4.21 -13.12 2.36
CA VAL A 105 -3.31 -13.40 1.22
C VAL A 105 -1.87 -13.64 1.65
N HIS A 106 -1.36 -12.85 2.59
CA HIS A 106 0.05 -12.84 2.99
C HIS A 106 0.29 -13.35 4.42
N GLY A 107 -0.77 -13.81 5.10
CA GLY A 107 -0.69 -14.32 6.46
C GLY A 107 -0.43 -13.24 7.51
N ALA A 108 -0.35 -13.68 8.77
CA ALA A 108 -0.13 -12.79 9.91
C ALA A 108 1.21 -12.05 9.84
N GLU A 109 2.27 -12.70 9.35
CA GLU A 109 3.60 -12.10 9.23
C GLU A 109 3.64 -10.99 8.16
N GLY A 110 3.05 -11.24 6.99
CA GLY A 110 2.95 -10.24 5.93
C GLY A 110 2.12 -9.02 6.35
N LEU A 111 1.01 -9.26 7.05
CA LEU A 111 0.21 -8.19 7.63
C LEU A 111 0.99 -7.39 8.69
N ALA A 112 1.69 -8.07 9.60
CA ALA A 112 2.50 -7.42 10.62
C ALA A 112 3.61 -6.55 10.01
N ALA A 113 4.28 -7.04 8.96
CA ALA A 113 5.28 -6.28 8.23
C ALA A 113 4.66 -5.05 7.56
N ALA A 114 3.53 -5.20 6.86
CA ALA A 114 2.85 -4.08 6.21
C ALA A 114 2.41 -2.97 7.18
N LYS A 115 1.88 -3.36 8.35
CA LYS A 115 1.50 -2.43 9.42
C LYS A 115 2.73 -1.73 10.02
N ARG A 116 3.81 -2.48 10.28
CA ARG A 116 5.08 -1.94 10.80
C ARG A 116 5.67 -0.90 9.85
N ILE A 117 5.80 -1.23 8.55
CA ILE A 117 6.29 -0.29 7.53
C ILE A 117 5.43 0.97 7.49
N THR A 118 4.11 0.81 7.47
CA THR A 118 3.17 1.94 7.43
C THR A 118 3.34 2.87 8.64
N GLN A 119 3.47 2.30 9.84
CA GLN A 119 3.67 3.05 11.08
C GLN A 119 5.04 3.74 11.11
N SER A 120 6.11 3.05 10.72
CA SER A 120 7.47 3.60 10.70
C SER A 120 7.60 4.77 9.74
N LEU A 121 7.01 4.67 8.53
CA LEU A 121 7.02 5.76 7.57
C LEU A 121 6.22 6.99 8.04
N PHE A 122 5.08 6.78 8.70
CA PHE A 122 4.25 7.88 9.17
C PHE A 122 4.82 8.57 10.42
N SER A 123 5.41 7.80 11.34
CA SER A 123 6.01 8.33 12.58
C SER A 123 7.43 8.88 12.38
N GLY A 124 8.11 8.50 11.30
CA GLY A 124 9.54 8.75 11.10
C GLY A 124 10.43 7.80 11.92
N ALA A 125 9.87 6.90 12.73
CA ALA A 125 10.64 5.99 13.56
C ALA A 125 10.98 4.70 12.78
N LEU A 126 12.13 4.68 12.11
CA LEU A 126 12.57 3.55 11.28
C LEU A 126 13.31 2.44 12.06
N HIS A 127 13.59 2.63 13.36
CA HIS A 127 14.37 1.67 14.16
C HIS A 127 13.73 0.28 14.28
N ASP A 128 12.40 0.20 14.13
CA ASP A 128 11.67 -1.06 14.16
C ASP A 128 11.70 -1.80 12.81
N MET A 129 12.16 -1.16 11.73
CA MET A 129 12.19 -1.75 10.41
C MET A 129 13.34 -2.75 10.24
N THR A 130 13.02 -3.88 9.64
CA THR A 130 13.98 -4.92 9.28
C THR A 130 14.54 -4.71 7.87
N GLU A 131 15.62 -5.40 7.53
CA GLU A 131 16.16 -5.40 6.14
C GLU A 131 15.10 -5.84 5.12
N ALA A 132 14.28 -6.83 5.47
CA ALA A 132 13.16 -7.29 4.65
C ALA A 132 12.09 -6.20 4.45
N ASP A 133 11.91 -5.31 5.42
CA ASP A 133 10.97 -4.19 5.29
C ASP A 133 11.48 -3.13 4.31
N PHE A 134 12.78 -2.79 4.39
CA PHE A 134 13.43 -1.92 3.40
C PHE A 134 13.41 -2.54 2.00
N ALA A 135 13.56 -3.86 1.88
CA ALA A 135 13.45 -4.56 0.61
C ALA A 135 12.05 -4.40 -0.03
N GLN A 136 10.96 -4.41 0.77
CA GLN A 136 9.61 -4.12 0.26
C GLN A 136 9.48 -2.68 -0.23
N LEU A 137 10.05 -1.71 0.50
CA LEU A 137 10.06 -0.31 0.07
C LEU A 137 10.82 -0.14 -1.25
N ALA A 138 11.98 -0.77 -1.37
CA ALA A 138 12.79 -0.73 -2.59
C ALA A 138 12.15 -1.44 -3.77
N GLN A 139 11.39 -2.52 -3.52
CA GLN A 139 10.67 -3.26 -4.55
C GLN A 139 9.60 -2.39 -5.21
N ASP A 140 8.67 -1.85 -4.42
CA ASP A 140 7.50 -1.15 -4.96
C ASP A 140 6.79 -0.19 -3.99
N GLY A 141 7.28 -0.07 -2.76
CA GLY A 141 6.67 0.76 -1.73
C GLY A 141 6.98 2.25 -1.85
N MET A 142 8.17 2.61 -2.34
CA MET A 142 8.60 4.00 -2.53
C MET A 142 9.51 4.16 -3.77
N PRO A 143 9.56 5.36 -4.37
CA PRO A 143 10.61 5.69 -5.32
C PRO A 143 11.99 5.55 -4.67
N THR A 144 12.91 4.87 -5.35
CA THR A 144 14.29 4.68 -4.88
C THR A 144 15.30 5.09 -5.93
N ILE A 145 16.46 5.50 -5.47
CA ILE A 145 17.62 5.82 -6.31
C ILE A 145 18.84 5.03 -5.86
N LYS A 146 19.79 4.84 -6.76
CA LYS A 146 21.13 4.39 -6.39
C LYS A 146 21.99 5.61 -6.09
N LEU A 147 22.65 5.58 -4.94
CA LEU A 147 23.52 6.66 -4.48
C LEU A 147 24.93 6.11 -4.27
N ASP A 148 25.93 6.86 -4.73
CA ASP A 148 27.33 6.58 -4.43
C ASP A 148 27.64 6.91 -2.97
N ARG A 149 28.52 6.15 -2.32
CA ARG A 149 28.89 6.37 -0.90
C ARG A 149 29.45 7.76 -0.61
N ASP A 150 30.05 8.41 -1.61
CA ASP A 150 30.67 9.72 -1.45
C ASP A 150 29.71 10.90 -1.71
N ALA A 151 28.44 10.61 -2.05
CA ALA A 151 27.45 11.63 -2.33
C ALA A 151 27.03 12.40 -1.06
N ASP A 152 26.80 13.69 -1.20
CA ASP A 152 26.25 14.53 -0.13
C ASP A 152 24.71 14.57 -0.18
N LEU A 153 24.09 15.09 0.89
CA LEU A 153 22.64 15.21 0.99
C LEU A 153 22.04 16.05 -0.15
N GLN A 154 22.75 17.11 -0.59
CA GLN A 154 22.30 17.94 -1.71
C GLN A 154 22.20 17.12 -3.02
N GLN A 155 23.19 16.29 -3.30
CA GLN A 155 23.21 15.43 -4.48
C GLN A 155 22.13 14.37 -4.41
N ALA A 156 21.93 13.76 -3.24
CA ALA A 156 20.87 12.76 -3.04
C ALA A 156 19.48 13.35 -3.34
N LEU A 157 19.17 14.55 -2.85
CA LEU A 157 17.88 15.21 -3.09
C LEU A 157 17.64 15.55 -4.57
N VAL A 158 18.69 15.95 -5.30
CA VAL A 158 18.60 16.24 -6.74
C VAL A 158 18.44 14.96 -7.54
N ASN A 159 19.25 13.93 -7.25
CA ASN A 159 19.19 12.64 -7.94
C ASN A 159 17.84 11.94 -7.72
N ALA A 160 17.22 12.13 -6.55
CA ALA A 160 15.90 11.63 -6.21
C ALA A 160 14.75 12.46 -6.82
N GLU A 161 15.07 13.50 -7.59
CA GLU A 161 14.11 14.44 -8.21
C GLU A 161 13.20 15.15 -7.19
N LEU A 162 13.59 15.18 -5.91
CA LEU A 162 12.85 15.88 -4.85
C LEU A 162 13.02 17.40 -4.94
N VAL A 163 14.14 17.85 -5.51
CA VAL A 163 14.43 19.27 -5.77
C VAL A 163 15.09 19.45 -7.14
N PRO A 164 14.85 20.58 -7.84
CA PRO A 164 15.34 20.78 -9.21
C PRO A 164 16.84 21.13 -9.31
N SER A 165 17.48 21.54 -8.21
CA SER A 165 18.90 21.91 -8.21
C SER A 165 19.53 21.87 -6.82
N ARG A 166 20.86 21.83 -6.77
CA ARG A 166 21.64 21.87 -5.52
C ARG A 166 21.42 23.16 -4.72
N GLY A 167 21.22 24.29 -5.41
CA GLY A 167 20.87 25.56 -4.75
C GLY A 167 19.53 25.48 -4.01
N GLN A 168 18.52 24.84 -4.62
CA GLN A 168 17.24 24.59 -3.96
C GLN A 168 17.40 23.58 -2.81
N ALA A 169 18.22 22.53 -2.99
CA ALA A 169 18.53 21.56 -1.93
C ALA A 169 19.09 22.26 -0.68
N ARG A 170 20.09 23.14 -0.85
CA ARG A 170 20.67 23.93 0.24
C ARG A 170 19.61 24.74 1.00
N THR A 171 18.70 25.38 0.29
CA THR A 171 17.59 26.15 0.91
C THR A 171 16.66 25.25 1.71
N MET A 172 16.28 24.08 1.18
CA MET A 172 15.38 23.14 1.86
C MET A 172 16.01 22.52 3.10
N ILE A 173 17.31 22.23 3.05
CA ILE A 173 18.05 21.74 4.22
C ILE A 173 18.13 22.84 5.28
N GLY A 174 18.53 24.06 4.89
CA GLY A 174 18.64 25.20 5.82
C GLY A 174 17.31 25.64 6.43
N SER A 175 16.17 25.38 5.77
CA SER A 175 14.83 25.63 6.32
C SER A 175 14.32 24.52 7.24
N ASN A 176 15.15 23.52 7.54
CA ASN A 176 14.82 22.40 8.42
C ASN A 176 13.64 21.54 7.89
N ALA A 177 13.54 21.42 6.57
CA ALA A 177 12.48 20.71 5.86
C ALA A 177 12.89 19.30 5.38
N VAL A 178 14.15 18.92 5.56
CA VAL A 178 14.69 17.61 5.13
C VAL A 178 14.95 16.74 6.36
N THR A 179 14.58 15.46 6.26
CA THR A 179 14.85 14.46 7.29
C THR A 179 15.66 13.30 6.72
N ILE A 180 16.57 12.75 7.53
CA ILE A 180 17.30 11.50 7.27
C ILE A 180 16.89 10.52 8.36
N ASN A 181 16.36 9.36 7.98
CA ASN A 181 15.89 8.33 8.92
C ASN A 181 14.94 8.84 10.03
N GLY A 182 14.13 9.87 9.71
CA GLY A 182 13.19 10.50 10.62
C GLY A 182 13.74 11.69 11.42
N GLU A 183 15.06 11.89 11.41
CA GLU A 183 15.70 12.99 12.13
C GLU A 183 15.89 14.19 11.21
N LYS A 184 15.59 15.40 11.70
CA LYS A 184 15.72 16.62 10.91
C LYS A 184 17.20 16.95 10.68
N GLN A 185 17.56 17.19 9.43
CA GLN A 185 18.90 17.63 9.06
C GLN A 185 18.87 19.08 8.58
N SER A 186 19.70 19.92 9.18
CA SER A 186 19.82 21.35 8.89
C SER A 186 21.19 21.77 8.36
N ASP A 187 22.18 20.87 8.41
CA ASP A 187 23.49 21.10 7.82
C ASP A 187 23.45 20.85 6.31
N ALA A 188 23.60 21.93 5.54
CA ALA A 188 23.63 21.85 4.09
C ALA A 188 24.82 21.07 3.55
N GLU A 189 25.93 20.98 4.28
CA GLU A 189 27.13 20.25 3.87
C GLU A 189 27.15 18.81 4.39
N TYR A 190 26.01 18.31 4.90
CA TYR A 190 25.90 16.97 5.44
C TYR A 190 26.32 15.89 4.43
N ARG A 191 27.16 14.97 4.92
CA ARG A 191 27.58 13.75 4.23
C ARG A 191 27.08 12.55 5.02
N PHE A 192 26.57 11.56 4.31
CA PHE A 192 26.16 10.30 4.91
C PHE A 192 27.35 9.62 5.59
N SER A 193 27.06 8.95 6.70
CA SER A 193 27.98 8.18 7.52
C SER A 193 27.58 6.71 7.52
N ASP A 194 28.47 5.81 7.97
CA ASP A 194 28.12 4.38 8.11
C ASP A 194 27.02 4.12 9.17
N SER A 195 26.66 5.12 9.97
CA SER A 195 25.55 5.06 10.94
C SER A 195 24.19 5.49 10.37
N ASP A 196 24.16 6.04 9.14
CA ASP A 196 22.94 6.38 8.42
C ASP A 196 22.44 5.21 7.55
#